data_AF-A0A2V8LC41-F1
#
_entry.id   AF-A0A2V8LC41-F1
#
_cell.length_a   1.000
_cell.length_b   1.000
_cell.length_c   1.000
_cell.angle_alpha   90.00
_cell.angle_beta   90.00
_cell.angle_gamma   90.00
#
_symmetry.space_group_name_H-M   'P 1'
#
loop_
_entity.id
_entity.type
_entity.pdbx_description
1 polymer ?
#
loop_
_entity_poly.entity_id
_entity_poly.type
_entity_poly.pdbx_seq_one_letter_code
_entity_poly.pdbx_strand_id
1 'polypeptide(L)'
;MSRDVFILGGKRTPMGESVGALKDISAIDLGAIAARAALETTGVAPEEIDHTIVGNALQTSGDAIYGATRQPASAGGQGIAMIVEIV
;
A
#
# COMPACT_ATOMS: atom_id res chain seq x y z
N MET A 1 -18.42 17.46 -11.18
CA MET A 1 -18.98 17.08 -9.87
C MET A 1 -17.82 16.80 -8.93
N SER A 2 -17.74 17.51 -7.80
CA SER A 2 -16.79 17.17 -6.74
C SER A 2 -17.38 16.04 -5.90
N ARG A 3 -16.66 14.93 -5.79
CA ARG A 3 -16.92 13.87 -4.81
C ARG A 3 -16.15 14.23 -3.54
N ASP A 4 -16.76 14.06 -2.38
CA ASP A 4 -16.05 14.20 -1.11
C ASP A 4 -15.05 13.06 -0.95
N VAL A 5 -13.84 13.39 -0.46
CA VAL A 5 -12.73 12.45 -0.28
C VAL A 5 -12.31 12.46 1.18
N PHE A 6 -12.19 11.28 1.77
CA PHE A 6 -11.87 11.10 3.18
C PHE A 6 -10.60 10.26 3.33
N ILE A 7 -9.76 10.60 4.31
CA ILE A 7 -8.62 9.78 4.73
C ILE A 7 -9.07 8.97 5.93
N LEU A 8 -9.21 7.66 5.75
CA LEU A 8 -9.65 6.75 6.81
C LEU A 8 -8.55 6.47 7.83
N GLY A 9 -7.28 6.48 7.39
CA GLY A 9 -6.12 6.29 8.24
C GLY A 9 -4.85 6.02 7.44
N GLY A 10 -3.75 5.78 8.14
CA GLY A 10 -2.46 5.50 7.54
C GLY A 10 -1.45 4.92 8.53
N LYS A 11 -0.50 4.16 8.02
CA LYS A 11 0.64 3.60 8.74
C LYS A 11 1.87 3.63 7.84
N ARG A 12 3.04 3.62 8.48
CA ARG A 12 4.34 3.56 7.80
C ARG A 12 5.27 2.58 8.50
N THR A 13 6.25 2.08 7.77
CA THR A 13 7.41 1.40 8.36
C THR A 13 8.39 2.41 8.99
N PRO A 14 9.27 1.97 9.89
CA PRO A 14 10.46 2.73 10.27
C PRO A 14 11.32 3.04 9.04
N MET A 15 11.98 4.20 9.04
CA MET A 15 13.00 4.51 8.03
C MET A 15 14.33 3.92 8.51
N GLY A 16 15.00 3.19 7.63
CA GLY A 16 16.33 2.62 7.88
C GLY A 16 17.42 3.42 7.19
N GLU A 17 18.67 3.26 7.66
CA GLU A 17 19.83 3.70 6.90
C GLU A 17 20.05 2.80 5.67
N SER A 18 20.64 3.36 4.62
CA SER A 18 21.03 2.60 3.42
C SER A 18 21.98 1.47 3.81
N VAL A 19 21.68 0.23 3.37
CA VAL A 19 22.41 -0.99 3.74
C VAL A 19 22.40 -1.27 5.26
N GLY A 20 21.43 -0.71 5.99
CA GLY A 20 21.23 -0.87 7.43
C GLY A 20 20.33 -2.04 7.81
N ALA A 21 19.56 -1.87 8.89
CA ALA A 21 18.76 -2.93 9.52
C ALA A 21 17.63 -3.51 8.63
N LEU A 22 17.20 -2.80 7.59
CA LEU A 22 16.10 -3.21 6.70
C LEU A 22 16.58 -3.72 5.34
N LYS A 23 17.89 -3.86 5.12
CA LYS A 23 18.49 -4.16 3.81
C LYS A 23 18.03 -5.49 3.19
N ASP A 24 17.63 -6.45 4.02
CA ASP A 24 17.25 -7.80 3.60
C ASP A 24 15.72 -7.93 3.38
N ILE A 25 14.97 -6.83 3.56
CA ILE A 25 13.52 -6.78 3.37
C ILE A 25 13.24 -6.06 2.05
N SER A 26 12.41 -6.66 1.20
CA SER A 26 12.10 -6.06 -0.10
C SER A 26 11.23 -4.80 0.05
N ALA A 27 11.28 -3.93 -0.95
CA ALA A 27 10.40 -2.77 -1.07
C ALA A 27 8.91 -3.16 -0.96
N ILE A 28 8.54 -4.29 -1.60
CA ILE A 28 7.17 -4.81 -1.58
C ILE A 28 6.77 -5.26 -0.18
N ASP A 29 7.63 -5.98 0.53
CA ASP A 29 7.34 -6.45 1.89
C ASP A 29 7.17 -5.28 2.86
N LEU A 30 8.00 -4.23 2.75
CA LEU A 30 7.85 -3.01 3.54
C LEU A 30 6.49 -2.33 3.27
N GLY A 31 6.10 -2.24 2.00
CA GLY A 31 4.79 -1.75 1.59
C GLY A 31 3.64 -2.59 2.15
N ALA A 32 3.76 -3.92 2.10
CA ALA A 32 2.75 -4.85 2.63
C ALA A 32 2.59 -4.74 4.14
N ILE A 33 3.69 -4.58 4.89
CA ILE A 33 3.67 -4.36 6.34
C ILE A 33 2.93 -3.06 6.68
N ALA A 34 3.22 -1.97 5.97
CA ALA A 34 2.55 -0.69 6.17
C ALA A 34 1.05 -0.77 5.83
N ALA A 35 0.72 -1.38 4.69
CA ALA A 35 -0.65 -1.56 4.22
C ALA A 35 -1.48 -2.38 5.22
N ARG A 36 -0.95 -3.53 5.68
CA ARG A 36 -1.64 -4.37 6.67
C ARG A 36 -1.94 -3.61 7.97
N ALA A 37 -0.95 -2.90 8.50
CA ALA A 37 -1.13 -2.10 9.71
C ALA A 37 -2.15 -0.96 9.51
N ALA A 38 -2.24 -0.38 8.31
CA ALA A 38 -3.23 0.62 7.98
C ALA A 38 -4.65 0.03 8.00
N LEU A 39 -4.86 -1.13 7.35
CA LEU A 39 -6.15 -1.83 7.35
C LEU A 39 -6.58 -2.27 8.76
N GLU A 40 -5.65 -2.79 9.57
CA GLU A 40 -5.90 -3.12 10.97
C GLU A 40 -6.32 -1.89 11.79
N THR A 41 -5.76 -0.72 11.51
CA THR A 41 -6.11 0.53 12.20
C THR A 41 -7.47 1.06 11.79
N THR A 42 -7.79 1.00 10.50
CA THR A 42 -9.03 1.57 9.95
C THR A 42 -10.21 0.61 10.09
N GLY A 43 -9.95 -0.68 10.29
CA GLY A 43 -10.98 -1.73 10.29
C GLY A 43 -11.55 -2.02 8.90
N VAL A 44 -10.94 -1.48 7.83
CA VAL A 44 -11.36 -1.72 6.44
C VAL A 44 -10.98 -3.13 6.03
N ALA A 45 -11.95 -3.90 5.55
CA ALA A 45 -11.71 -5.23 5.04
C ALA A 45 -11.00 -5.16 3.67
N PRO A 46 -10.01 -6.03 3.38
CA PRO A 46 -9.32 -6.01 2.10
C PRO A 46 -10.24 -6.13 0.89
N GLU A 47 -11.40 -6.78 1.03
CA GLU A 47 -12.42 -6.94 -0.01
C GLU A 47 -13.10 -5.62 -0.39
N GLU A 48 -13.10 -4.62 0.49
CA GLU A 48 -13.72 -3.31 0.27
C GLU A 48 -12.83 -2.36 -0.54
N ILE A 49 -11.55 -2.72 -0.76
CA ILE A 49 -10.60 -1.93 -1.55
C ILE A 49 -10.83 -2.18 -3.05
N ASP A 50 -11.19 -1.14 -3.78
CA ASP A 50 -11.38 -1.21 -5.23
C ASP A 50 -10.06 -1.07 -5.99
N HIS A 51 -9.18 -0.20 -5.48
CA HIS A 51 -7.94 0.14 -6.15
C HIS A 51 -6.78 0.27 -5.17
N THR A 52 -5.60 -0.16 -5.62
CA THR A 52 -4.35 0.02 -4.89
C THR A 52 -3.37 0.77 -5.77
N ILE A 53 -2.85 1.87 -5.25
CA ILE A 53 -1.87 2.72 -5.90
C ILE A 53 -0.57 2.58 -5.12
N VAL A 54 0.50 2.18 -5.79
CA VAL A 54 1.83 2.06 -5.17
C VAL A 54 2.80 3.03 -5.84
N GLY A 55 3.37 3.92 -5.03
CA GLY A 55 4.48 4.78 -5.44
C GLY A 55 5.80 4.11 -5.11
N ASN A 56 6.64 3.89 -6.12
CA ASN A 56 8.02 3.41 -5.95
C ASN A 56 8.92 4.12 -6.97
N ALA A 57 9.92 4.86 -6.49
CA ALA A 57 10.82 5.64 -7.35
C ALA A 57 11.92 4.78 -8.01
N LEU A 58 12.44 3.77 -7.31
CA LEU A 58 13.52 2.91 -7.79
C LEU A 58 13.20 1.44 -7.53
N GLN A 59 13.09 0.68 -8.61
CA GLN A 59 12.83 -0.76 -8.55
C GLN A 59 14.11 -1.50 -8.18
N THR A 60 14.22 -1.90 -6.91
CA THR A 60 15.39 -2.60 -6.36
C THR A 60 15.18 -4.11 -6.21
N SER A 61 13.98 -4.62 -6.50
CA SER A 61 13.64 -6.06 -6.50
C SER A 61 12.98 -6.47 -7.82
N GLY A 62 13.13 -7.74 -8.20
CA GLY A 62 12.60 -8.25 -9.48
C GLY A 62 11.08 -8.24 -9.59
N ASP A 63 10.39 -8.21 -8.45
CA ASP A 63 8.94 -8.15 -8.30
C ASP A 63 8.42 -6.73 -8.04
N ALA A 64 9.29 -5.72 -7.92
CA ALA A 64 8.90 -4.34 -7.62
C ALA A 64 7.87 -3.75 -8.59
N ILE A 65 7.85 -4.22 -9.84
CA ILE A 65 6.88 -3.82 -10.86
C ILE A 65 5.46 -4.30 -10.56
N TYR A 66 5.31 -5.37 -9.79
CA TYR A 66 4.03 -5.96 -9.41
C TYR A 66 3.50 -5.43 -8.08
N GLY A 67 4.15 -4.44 -7.46
CA GLY A 67 3.73 -3.92 -6.14
C GLY A 67 2.30 -3.40 -6.08
N ALA A 68 1.76 -2.93 -7.21
CA ALA A 68 0.37 -2.45 -7.32
C ALA A 68 -0.64 -3.54 -7.73
N THR A 69 -0.27 -4.82 -7.69
CA THR A 69 -1.16 -5.90 -8.14
C THR A 69 -2.36 -6.10 -7.20
N ARG A 70 -3.45 -5.40 -7.53
CA ARG A 70 -4.82 -5.80 -7.20
C ARG A 70 -5.74 -5.48 -8.39
N GLN A 71 -6.35 -6.51 -8.97
CA GLN A 71 -7.38 -6.42 -10.01
C GLN A 71 -8.74 -6.17 -9.33
N PRO A 72 -9.64 -5.33 -9.90
CA PRO A 72 -10.90 -4.94 -9.28
C PRO A 72 -11.76 -6.13 -8.86
N ALA A 73 -12.35 -6.05 -7.65
CA ALA A 73 -13.53 -6.85 -7.33
C ALA A 73 -14.63 -6.42 -8.31
N SER A 74 -15.16 -7.38 -9.07
CA SER A 74 -16.26 -7.17 -10.00
C SER A 74 -17.45 -6.55 -9.26
N ALA A 75 -17.80 -5.31 -9.62
CA ALA A 75 -19.06 -4.62 -9.32
C ALA A 75 -19.60 -4.79 -7.89
N GLY A 76 -19.07 -4.02 -6.94
CA GLY A 76 -19.67 -3.92 -5.60
C GLY A 76 -18.90 -3.15 -4.52
N GLY A 77 -17.67 -2.69 -4.78
CA GLY A 77 -16.86 -2.04 -3.75
C GLY A 77 -17.26 -0.60 -3.42
N GLN A 78 -16.95 -0.19 -2.18
CA GLN A 78 -17.41 1.06 -1.55
C GLN A 78 -16.60 2.29 -1.98
N GLY A 79 -15.79 2.23 -3.05
CA GLY A 79 -15.00 3.33 -3.57
C GLY A 79 -13.69 3.57 -2.80
N ILE A 80 -13.21 2.60 -2.02
CA ILE A 80 -12.03 2.77 -1.17
C ILE A 80 -10.76 2.51 -2.00
N ALA A 81 -9.86 3.49 -2.02
CA ALA A 81 -8.54 3.37 -2.62
C ALA A 81 -7.46 3.30 -1.52
N MET A 82 -6.52 2.36 -1.68
CA MET A 82 -5.36 2.25 -0.81
C MET A 82 -4.13 2.83 -1.52
N ILE A 83 -3.40 3.70 -0.82
CA ILE A 83 -2.17 4.32 -1.31
C ILE A 83 -1.01 3.80 -0.45
N VAL A 84 0.01 3.25 -1.10
CA VAL A 84 1.25 2.78 -0.46
C VAL A 84 2.42 3.51 -1.10
N GLU A 85 3.23 4.17 -0.30
CA GLU A 85 4.46 4.83 -0.75
C GLU A 85 5.66 4.04 -0.23
N ILE A 86 6.58 3.72 -1.13
CA ILE A 86 7.85 3.08 -0.80
C ILE A 86 8.96 4.05 -1.18
N VAL A 87 9.72 4.49 -0.18
CA VAL A 87 10.81 5.48 -0.26
C VAL A 87 12.17 4.80 -0.09
#